data_AF-A0A1I4EAG5-F1
#
_entry.id   AF-A0A1I4EAG5-F1
#
_cell.length_a   1.000
_cell.length_b   1.000
_cell.length_c   1.000
_cell.angle_alpha   90.00
_cell.angle_beta   90.00
_cell.angle_gamma   90.00
#
_symmetry.space_group_name_H-M   'P 1'
#
loop_
_entity.id
_entity.type
_entity.pdbx_description
1 polymer ?
#
loop_
_entity_poly.entity_id
_entity_poly.type
_entity_poly.pdbx_seq_one_letter_code
_entity_poly.pdbx_strand_id
1 'polypeptide(L)' 'MVVAPDSLWQYLTELFEHEYDHAVVYADAEQTVLHEGPIRLLATGWVELPSGRLLSPSAVHHVDTE' A
#
# COMPACT_ATOMS: atom_id res chain seq x y z
N MET A 1 -30.13 14.55 -1.32
CA MET A 1 -29.40 13.27 -1.16
C MET A 1 -28.29 13.52 -0.17
N VAL A 2 -28.44 13.04 1.07
CA VAL A 2 -27.39 13.12 2.08
C VAL A 2 -26.56 11.86 1.89
N VAL A 3 -25.34 12.00 1.38
CA VAL A 3 -24.41 10.87 1.27
C VAL A 3 -23.98 10.55 2.69
N ALA A 4 -24.28 9.34 3.15
CA ALA A 4 -23.84 8.89 4.46
C ALA A 4 -22.29 8.92 4.50
N PRO A 5 -21.67 9.39 5.60
CA PRO A 5 -20.23 9.53 5.68
C PRO A 5 -19.49 8.24 5.34
N ASP A 6 -20.01 7.07 5.72
CA ASP A 6 -19.38 5.78 5.45
C ASP A 6 -19.19 5.47 3.95
N SER A 7 -20.16 5.83 3.10
CA SER A 7 -20.06 5.63 1.65
C SER A 7 -19.03 6.56 1.00
N LEU A 8 -18.87 7.77 1.56
CA LEU A 8 -17.86 8.73 1.12
C LEU A 8 -16.46 8.27 1.52
N TRP A 9 -16.30 7.72 2.75
CA TRP A 9 -15.01 7.20 3.22
C TRP A 9 -14.57 5.94 2.46
N GLN A 10 -15.48 5.04 2.12
CA GLN A 10 -15.18 3.88 1.27
C GLN A 10 -14.74 4.32 -0.12
N TYR A 11 -15.50 5.22 -0.76
CA TYR A 11 -15.14 5.77 -2.07
C TYR A 11 -13.77 6.45 -2.05
N LEU A 12 -13.46 7.22 -1.01
CA LEU A 12 -12.14 7.84 -0.86
C LEU A 12 -11.05 6.78 -0.65
N THR A 13 -11.30 5.74 0.15
CA THR A 13 -10.35 4.64 0.38
C THR A 13 -10.00 3.94 -0.93
N GLU A 14 -11.00 3.58 -1.73
CA GLU A 14 -10.83 2.99 -3.06
C GLU A 14 -10.08 3.94 -4.02
N LEU A 15 -10.28 5.25 -3.89
CA LEU A 15 -9.59 6.25 -4.73
C LEU A 15 -8.11 6.45 -4.39
N PHE A 16 -7.70 6.10 -3.16
CA PHE A 16 -6.33 6.29 -2.67
C PHE A 16 -5.52 4.99 -2.67
N GLU A 17 -6.12 3.87 -3.05
CA GLU A 17 -5.42 2.63 -3.30
C GLU A 17 -4.67 2.70 -4.62
N HIS A 18 -3.39 2.30 -4.60
CA HIS A 18 -2.54 2.28 -5.79
C HIS A 18 -2.00 0.89 -6.00
N GLU A 19 -2.23 0.33 -7.18
CA GLU A 19 -1.62 -0.92 -7.62
C GLU A 19 -0.39 -0.59 -8.47
N TYR A 20 0.74 -1.20 -8.12
CA TYR A 20 2.00 -1.07 -8.85
C TYR A 20 2.40 -2.45 -9.37
N ASP A 21 2.64 -2.56 -10.67
CA ASP A 21 3.11 -3.80 -11.29
C ASP A 21 4.56 -4.13 -10.92
N HIS A 22 5.36 -3.10 -10.69
CA HIS A 22 6.75 -3.22 -10.26
C HIS A 22 7.07 -2.21 -9.16
N ALA A 23 7.38 -2.72 -7.97
CA ALA A 23 7.84 -1.93 -6.84
C ALA A 23 8.87 -2.71 -6.02
N VAL A 24 9.74 -1.97 -5.33
CA VAL A 24 10.68 -2.53 -4.34
C VAL A 24 10.34 -1.95 -2.97
N VAL A 25 10.10 -2.83 -2.00
CA VAL A 25 9.70 -2.45 -0.64
C VAL A 25 10.89 -2.68 0.30
N TYR A 26 11.31 -1.63 1.00
CA TYR A 26 12.48 -1.68 1.89
C TYR A 26 12.10 -1.58 3.36
N ALA A 27 12.82 -2.29 4.23
CA ALA A 27 12.59 -2.30 5.68
C ALA A 27 13.28 -1.14 6.41
N ASP A 28 14.38 -0.64 5.87
CA ASP A 28 15.30 0.26 6.56
C ASP A 28 16.13 1.13 5.60
N ALA A 29 17.04 1.93 6.16
CA ALA A 29 17.97 2.76 5.41
C ALA A 29 19.13 1.97 4.78
N GLU A 30 19.41 0.76 5.28
CA GLU A 30 20.42 -0.16 4.73
C GLU A 30 19.93 -0.88 3.46
N GLN A 31 18.71 -0.57 3.02
CA GLN A 31 18.09 -1.11 1.81
C GLN A 31 17.79 -2.61 1.93
N THR A 32 17.42 -3.09 3.12
CA THR A 32 16.94 -4.46 3.29
C THR A 32 15.61 -4.65 2.54
N VAL A 33 15.61 -5.46 1.48
CA VAL A 33 14.43 -5.73 0.65
C VAL A 33 13.46 -6.67 1.36
N LEU A 34 12.21 -6.23 1.52
CA LEU A 34 11.09 -7.03 2.03
C LEU A 34 10.34 -7.75 0.92
N HIS A 35 10.23 -7.09 -0.24
CA HIS A 35 9.53 -7.60 -1.43
C HIS A 35 9.97 -6.83 -2.68
N GLU A 36 10.00 -7.52 -3.81
CA GLU A 36 10.20 -6.95 -5.14
C GLU A 36 9.15 -7.54 -6.09
N GLY A 37 8.50 -6.68 -6.87
CA GLY A 37 7.45 -7.05 -7.82
C GLY A 37 6.13 -6.33 -7.52
N PRO A 38 4.98 -6.91 -7.93
CA PRO A 38 3.71 -6.21 -7.82
C PRO A 38 3.27 -6.04 -6.36
N ILE A 39 2.63 -4.92 -6.06
CA ILE A 39 2.07 -4.58 -4.76
C ILE A 39 0.76 -3.80 -4.91
N ARG A 40 -0.05 -3.80 -3.85
CA ARG A 40 -1.14 -2.84 -3.66
C ARG A 40 -0.86 -2.00 -2.41
N LEU A 41 -0.73 -0.69 -2.59
CA LEU A 41 -0.61 0.27 -1.51
C LEU A 41 -2.01 0.70 -1.07
N LEU A 42 -2.37 0.37 0.15
CA LEU A 42 -3.67 0.72 0.72
C LEU A 42 -3.68 2.17 1.21
N ALA A 43 -4.85 2.81 1.21
CA ALA A 43 -5.01 4.19 1.72
C ALA A 43 -4.58 4.36 3.19
N THR A 44 -4.51 3.25 3.93
CA THR A 44 -4.03 3.17 5.32
C THR A 44 -2.50 3.13 5.45
N GLY A 45 -1.78 3.09 4.33
CA GLY A 45 -0.33 2.94 4.24
C GLY A 45 0.18 1.50 4.34
N TRP A 46 -0.71 0.52 4.47
CA TRP A 46 -0.34 -0.89 4.43
C TRP A 46 0.01 -1.30 3.00
N VAL A 47 0.97 -2.22 2.87
CA VAL A 47 1.33 -2.79 1.58
C VAL A 47 0.84 -4.24 1.52
N GLU A 48 -0.05 -4.52 0.60
CA GLU A 48 -0.51 -5.88 0.29
C GLU A 48 0.34 -6.48 -0.82
N LEU A 49 0.86 -7.68 -0.55
CA LEU A 49 1.62 -8.47 -1.52
C LEU A 49 0.70 -9.42 -2.29
N PRO A 50 1.08 -9.92 -3.47
CA PRO A 50 0.25 -10.83 -4.27
C PRO A 50 -0.11 -12.15 -3.56
N SER A 51 0.66 -12.51 -2.53
CA SER A 51 0.38 -13.65 -1.65
C SER A 51 -0.78 -13.41 -0.66
N GLY A 52 -1.31 -12.19 -0.58
CA GLY A 52 -2.25 -11.74 0.45
C GLY A 52 -1.58 -11.36 1.78
N ARG A 53 -0.24 -11.39 1.84
CA ARG A 53 0.51 -10.93 3.02
C ARG A 53 0.45 -9.40 3.11
N LEU A 54 0.14 -8.89 4.30
CA LEU A 54 0.15 -7.47 4.61
C LEU A 54 1.45 -7.07 5.31
N LEU A 55 2.12 -6.03 4.81
CA LEU A 55 3.25 -5.37 5.45
C LEU A 55 2.76 -4.13 6.20
N SER A 56 3.07 -4.07 7.49
CA SER A 56 2.74 -2.91 8.34
C SER A 56 3.44 -1.65 7.83
N PRO A 57 2.78 -0.48 7.83
CA PRO A 57 3.44 0.80 7.56
C PRO A 57 4.67 1.03 8.45
N SER A 58 4.67 0.49 9.68
CA SER A 58 5.80 0.61 10.61
C SER A 58 6.99 -0.30 10.27
N ALA A 59 6.78 -1.30 9.40
CA ALA A 59 7.81 -2.22 8.95
C ALA A 59 8.40 -1.79 7.59
N VAL A 60 7.75 -0.86 6.89
CA VAL A 60 8.18 -0.35 5.59
C VAL A 60 8.84 1.02 5.80
N HIS A 61 10.09 1.15 5.37
CA HIS A 61 10.82 2.41 5.41
C HIS A 61 10.47 3.28 4.19
N HIS A 62 10.51 2.70 2.99
CA HIS A 62 10.06 3.34 1.76
C HIS A 62 9.73 2.28 0.70
N VAL A 63 9.05 2.73 -0.34
CA VAL A 63 8.72 1.95 -1.53
C VAL A 63 9.23 2.73 -2.73
N ASP A 64 10.03 2.07 -3.56
CA ASP A 64 10.41 2.58 -4.87
C ASP A 64 9.43 2.03 -5.91
N THR A 65 8.83 2.92 -6.68
CA THR A 65 7.90 2.60 -7.77
C THR A 65 8.46 3.21 -9.06
N GLU A 66 8.53 2.43 -10.13
CA GLU A 66 8.91 2.94 -11.47
C GLU A 66 7.83 3.82 -12.11
#